data_AF-A0A366K9S2-F1
#
_entry.id   AF-A0A366K9S2-F1
#
_cell.length_a   1.000
_cell.length_b   1.000
_cell.length_c   1.000
_cell.angle_alpha   90.00
_cell.angle_beta   90.00
_cell.angle_gamma   90.00
#
_symmetry.space_group_name_H-M   'P 1'
#
loop_
_entity.id
_entity.type
_entity.pdbx_description
1 polymer ?
#
loop_
_entity_poly.entity_id
_entity_poly.type
_entity_poly.pdbx_seq_one_letter_code
_entity_poly.pdbx_strand_id
1 'polypeptide(L)'
;MADDVMADDVSAPNVVMFDFLERMRRQRCMPSHEDQTLIDSMACVSGDAALRDAVIVKCIDPGLARDTFDLIASDSSQRAALVHDQVVRVLDQASYNVRDVMDREFHQDVPAAFDAYAALIDHESERVGAYGVAAYLSWLQGDDDDTLKAHCDRVLALDPDFKLVSKVVGPAHARGNDPAWQLEARGLGDAVSLGGSGAMDYPSASSRDSRGRGQAL
;
A
#
# COMPACT_ATOMS: atom_id res chain seq x y z
N MET A 1 -3.42 -19.51 48.67
CA MET A 1 -4.45 -18.51 48.37
C MET A 1 -3.72 -17.19 48.16
N ALA A 2 -4.09 -16.48 47.10
CA ALA A 2 -3.47 -15.28 46.54
C ALA A 2 -2.21 -15.52 45.68
N ASP A 3 -2.42 -16.10 44.49
CA ASP A 3 -1.71 -15.64 43.29
C ASP A 3 -2.66 -14.64 42.62
N ASP A 4 -2.45 -13.37 42.92
CA ASP A 4 -3.08 -12.23 42.25
C ASP A 4 -1.93 -11.30 41.86
N VAL A 5 -1.41 -11.53 40.66
CA VAL A 5 -0.46 -10.64 39.98
C VAL A 5 -0.94 -10.52 38.54
N MET A 6 -1.85 -9.55 38.35
CA MET A 6 -1.86 -8.61 37.22
C MET A 6 -1.35 -9.21 35.91
N ALA A 7 -2.23 -9.93 35.20
CA ALA A 7 -2.10 -9.96 33.75
C ALA A 7 -2.35 -8.52 33.29
N ASP A 8 -1.28 -7.80 32.93
CA ASP A 8 -1.40 -6.58 32.16
C ASP A 8 -2.39 -6.87 31.03
N ASP A 9 -3.48 -6.12 30.99
CA ASP A 9 -4.46 -6.14 29.91
C ASP A 9 -3.81 -5.48 28.69
N VAL A 10 -2.77 -6.13 28.16
CA VAL A 10 -2.11 -5.74 26.92
C VAL A 10 -3.14 -6.00 25.84
N SER A 11 -3.83 -4.93 25.45
CA SER A 11 -4.81 -4.96 24.38
C SER A 11 -4.20 -5.66 23.17
N ALA A 12 -4.88 -6.69 22.66
CA ALA A 12 -4.36 -7.50 21.57
C ALA A 12 -4.00 -6.62 20.36
N PRO A 13 -2.90 -6.88 19.62
CA PRO A 13 -2.42 -5.99 18.56
C PRO A 13 -3.48 -5.63 17.50
N ASN A 14 -4.37 -6.56 17.17
CA ASN A 14 -5.49 -6.32 16.27
C ASN A 14 -6.49 -5.28 16.82
N VAL A 15 -6.73 -5.26 18.14
CA VAL A 15 -7.58 -4.26 18.80
C VAL A 15 -6.98 -2.88 18.64
N VAL A 16 -5.71 -2.74 19.00
CA VAL A 16 -4.98 -1.47 18.99
C VAL A 16 -4.88 -0.91 17.57
N MET A 17 -4.54 -1.77 16.60
CA MET A 17 -4.45 -1.36 15.19
C MET A 17 -5.81 -0.94 14.63
N PHE A 18 -6.89 -1.66 14.93
CA PHE A 18 -8.23 -1.25 14.48
C PHE A 18 -8.63 0.10 15.07
N ASP A 19 -8.44 0.28 16.38
CA ASP A 19 -8.81 1.52 17.07
C ASP A 19 -7.95 2.70 16.61
N PHE A 20 -6.68 2.47 16.26
CA PHE A 20 -5.81 3.45 15.64
C PHE A 20 -6.32 3.89 14.26
N LEU A 21 -6.68 2.94 13.39
CA LEU A 21 -7.26 3.25 12.06
C LEU A 21 -8.58 4.02 12.21
N GLU A 22 -9.45 3.64 13.15
CA GLU A 22 -10.68 4.38 13.46
C GLU A 22 -10.40 5.78 14.04
N ARG A 23 -9.33 5.94 14.81
CA ARG A 23 -8.90 7.25 15.32
C ARG A 23 -8.44 8.15 14.16
N MET A 24 -7.66 7.63 13.21
CA MET A 24 -7.24 8.37 12.00
C MET A 24 -8.42 8.80 11.13
N ARG A 25 -9.52 8.06 11.15
CA ARG A 25 -10.78 8.44 10.47
C ARG A 25 -11.57 9.54 11.18
N ARG A 26 -11.30 9.80 12.46
CA ARG A 26 -11.99 10.83 13.26
C ARG A 26 -11.17 12.10 13.43
N GLN A 27 -9.85 11.98 13.34
CA GLN A 27 -8.91 13.07 13.54
C GLN A 27 -7.54 12.74 12.97
N ARG A 28 -6.72 13.76 12.79
CA ARG A 28 -5.29 13.59 12.51
C ARG A 28 -4.58 13.01 13.74
N CYS A 29 -3.82 11.93 13.54
CA CYS A 29 -3.01 11.27 14.55
C CYS A 29 -1.53 11.53 14.26
N MET A 30 -0.84 12.18 15.19
CA MET A 30 0.59 12.46 15.05
C MET A 30 1.39 11.35 15.75
N PRO A 31 2.49 10.87 15.15
CA PRO A 31 3.39 9.93 15.79
C PRO A 31 3.92 10.50 17.11
N SER A 32 3.88 9.68 18.16
CA SER A 32 4.40 10.02 19.49
C SER A 32 5.01 8.80 20.14
N HIS A 33 6.20 8.95 20.74
CA HIS A 33 6.83 7.90 21.55
C HIS A 33 6.05 7.61 22.85
N GLU A 34 5.05 8.42 23.20
CA GLU A 34 4.22 8.21 24.39
C GLU A 34 3.20 7.09 24.21
N ASP A 35 2.85 6.71 22.97
CA ASP A 35 1.90 5.64 22.66
C ASP A 35 2.63 4.31 22.38
N GLN A 36 3.32 3.80 23.41
CA GLN A 36 4.14 2.58 23.28
C GLN A 36 3.30 1.36 22.85
N THR A 37 2.06 1.25 23.34
CA THR A 37 1.16 0.15 22.96
C THR A 37 0.85 0.13 21.46
N LEU A 38 0.66 1.30 20.84
CA LEU A 38 0.52 1.40 19.38
C LEU A 38 1.82 1.02 18.67
N ILE A 39 2.97 1.52 19.14
CA ILE A 39 4.27 1.21 18.54
C ILE A 39 4.53 -0.30 18.57
N ASP A 40 4.29 -0.95 19.71
CA ASP A 40 4.44 -2.41 19.88
C ASP A 40 3.46 -3.17 18.97
N SER A 41 2.22 -2.71 18.86
CA SER A 41 1.22 -3.33 17.97
C SER A 41 1.58 -3.17 16.49
N MET A 42 2.22 -2.06 16.14
CA MET A 42 2.71 -1.79 14.80
C MET A 42 3.95 -2.63 14.46
N ALA A 43 4.82 -2.87 15.45
CA ALA A 43 5.93 -3.82 15.34
C ALA A 43 5.45 -5.25 15.04
N CYS A 44 4.31 -5.67 15.64
CA CYS A 44 3.71 -6.98 15.35
C CYS A 44 3.33 -7.18 13.87
N VAL A 45 3.04 -6.11 13.11
CA VAL A 45 2.68 -6.18 11.67
C VAL A 45 3.79 -6.81 10.82
N SER A 46 5.05 -6.75 11.26
CA SER A 46 6.18 -7.39 10.60
C SER A 46 6.10 -8.92 10.68
N GLY A 47 5.86 -9.45 11.89
CA GLY A 47 5.80 -10.89 12.16
C GLY A 47 4.46 -11.54 11.85
N ASP A 48 3.37 -10.76 11.80
CA ASP A 48 2.01 -11.25 11.62
C ASP A 48 1.44 -10.82 10.25
N ALA A 49 1.43 -11.78 9.31
CA ALA A 49 0.83 -11.57 8.00
C ALA A 49 -0.69 -11.38 8.04
N ALA A 50 -1.38 -12.02 9.00
CA ALA A 50 -2.83 -11.91 9.13
C ALA A 50 -3.23 -10.50 9.60
N LEU A 51 -2.53 -9.98 10.60
CA LEU A 51 -2.72 -8.61 11.08
C LEU A 51 -2.41 -7.60 9.97
N ARG A 52 -1.30 -7.81 9.23
CA ARG A 52 -0.93 -6.94 8.11
C ARG A 52 -2.01 -6.90 7.03
N ASP A 53 -2.54 -8.06 6.64
CA ASP A 53 -3.61 -8.16 5.65
C ASP A 53 -4.88 -7.45 6.16
N ALA A 54 -5.22 -7.59 7.44
CA ALA A 54 -6.38 -6.90 8.05
C ALA A 54 -6.23 -5.38 8.02
N VAL A 55 -5.04 -4.87 8.34
CA VAL A 55 -4.71 -3.44 8.25
C VAL A 55 -4.87 -2.92 6.83
N ILE A 56 -4.30 -3.63 5.84
CA ILE A 56 -4.43 -3.26 4.42
C ILE A 56 -5.90 -3.23 4.00
N VAL A 57 -6.66 -4.28 4.32
CA VAL A 57 -8.09 -4.37 3.98
C VAL A 57 -8.90 -3.25 4.62
N LYS A 58 -8.63 -2.88 5.88
CA LYS A 58 -9.29 -1.75 6.55
C LYS A 58 -8.94 -0.39 5.94
N CYS A 59 -7.73 -0.23 5.42
CA CYS A 59 -7.35 0.98 4.69
C CYS A 59 -8.05 1.08 3.32
N ILE A 60 -8.19 -0.05 2.61
CA ILE A 60 -8.95 -0.13 1.35
C ILE A 60 -10.44 0.09 1.61
N ASP A 61 -11.00 -0.57 2.63
CA ASP A 61 -12.40 -0.46 3.04
C ASP A 61 -12.52 0.14 4.45
N PRO A 62 -12.55 1.48 4.57
CA PRO A 62 -12.68 2.15 5.87
C PRO A 62 -13.96 1.76 6.61
N GLY A 63 -15.00 1.29 5.91
CA GLY A 63 -16.25 0.83 6.49
C GLY A 63 -16.20 -0.57 7.12
N LEU A 64 -15.09 -1.30 6.97
CA LEU A 64 -14.93 -2.67 7.47
C LEU A 64 -15.22 -2.76 8.98
N ALA A 65 -16.14 -3.66 9.32
CA ALA A 65 -16.56 -3.92 10.69
C ALA A 65 -15.46 -4.61 11.51
N ARG A 66 -15.50 -4.40 12.83
CA ARG A 66 -14.51 -4.95 13.75
C ARG A 66 -14.44 -6.48 13.69
N ASP A 67 -15.58 -7.16 13.68
CA ASP A 67 -15.63 -8.62 13.63
C ASP A 67 -14.95 -9.18 12.37
N THR A 68 -15.11 -8.51 11.23
CA THR A 68 -14.46 -8.91 9.97
C THR A 68 -12.95 -8.63 10.01
N PHE A 69 -12.55 -7.50 10.60
CA PHE A 69 -11.13 -7.21 10.83
C PHE A 69 -10.48 -8.29 11.69
N ASP A 70 -11.09 -8.63 12.83
CA ASP A 70 -10.59 -9.64 13.75
C ASP A 70 -10.56 -11.04 13.10
N LEU A 71 -11.53 -11.36 12.24
CA LEU A 71 -11.55 -12.60 11.46
C LEU A 71 -10.35 -12.69 10.51
N ILE A 72 -10.00 -11.59 9.82
CA ILE A 72 -8.84 -11.54 8.92
C ILE A 72 -7.55 -11.63 9.74
N ALA A 73 -7.46 -10.87 10.85
CA ALA A 73 -6.30 -10.82 11.73
C ALA A 73 -6.03 -12.14 12.49
N SER A 74 -7.03 -13.00 12.65
CA SER A 74 -6.88 -14.30 13.34
C SER A 74 -6.43 -15.45 12.42
N ASP A 75 -5.99 -15.16 11.20
CA ASP A 75 -5.64 -16.17 10.17
C ASP A 75 -6.75 -17.21 9.91
N SER A 76 -7.98 -16.72 9.82
CA SER A 76 -9.12 -17.56 9.46
C SER A 76 -8.94 -18.22 8.09
N SER A 77 -9.53 -19.41 7.90
CA SER A 77 -9.62 -20.04 6.58
C SER A 77 -10.30 -19.15 5.51
N GLN A 78 -11.06 -18.14 5.96
CA GLN A 78 -11.71 -17.16 5.10
C GLN A 78 -10.82 -15.96 4.76
N ARG A 79 -9.68 -15.76 5.44
CA ARG A 79 -8.78 -14.60 5.27
C ARG A 79 -8.44 -14.36 3.80
N ALA A 80 -7.92 -15.39 3.13
CA ALA A 80 -7.45 -15.27 1.74
C ALA A 80 -8.56 -14.83 0.79
N ALA A 81 -9.79 -15.34 0.97
CA ALA A 81 -10.92 -14.97 0.13
C ALA A 81 -11.35 -13.52 0.36
N LEU A 82 -11.41 -13.07 1.63
CA LEU A 82 -11.78 -11.70 1.98
C LEU A 82 -10.74 -10.69 1.46
N VAL A 83 -9.45 -10.96 1.67
CA VAL A 83 -8.38 -10.08 1.19
C VAL A 83 -8.38 -10.02 -0.33
N HIS A 84 -8.52 -11.18 -1.00
CA HIS A 84 -8.57 -11.24 -2.45
C HIS A 84 -9.73 -10.44 -3.04
N ASP A 85 -10.93 -10.52 -2.46
CA ASP A 85 -12.10 -9.75 -2.92
C ASP A 85 -11.84 -8.25 -2.89
N GLN A 86 -11.20 -7.74 -1.83
CA GLN A 86 -10.84 -6.32 -1.70
C GLN A 86 -9.77 -5.89 -2.71
N VAL A 87 -8.73 -6.71 -2.90
CA VAL A 87 -7.65 -6.39 -3.84
C VAL A 87 -8.16 -6.42 -5.28
N VAL A 88 -8.96 -7.43 -5.67
CA VAL A 88 -9.60 -7.48 -6.99
C VAL A 88 -10.52 -6.28 -7.20
N ARG A 89 -11.28 -5.87 -6.18
CA ARG A 89 -12.10 -4.67 -6.26
C ARG A 89 -11.28 -3.44 -6.65
N VAL A 90 -10.12 -3.24 -6.05
CA VAL A 90 -9.22 -2.10 -6.35
C VAL A 90 -8.55 -2.24 -7.73
N LEU A 91 -8.11 -3.45 -8.09
CA LEU A 91 -7.34 -3.68 -9.31
C LEU A 91 -8.20 -3.76 -10.57
N ASP A 92 -9.44 -4.23 -10.48
CA ASP A 92 -10.27 -4.52 -11.64
C ASP A 92 -11.47 -3.56 -11.80
N GLN A 93 -11.92 -2.90 -10.72
CA GLN A 93 -13.08 -1.99 -10.79
C GLN A 93 -12.64 -0.54 -10.81
N ALA A 94 -12.58 0.06 -12.00
CA ALA A 94 -12.16 1.46 -12.15
C ALA A 94 -13.08 2.47 -11.43
N SER A 95 -14.36 2.13 -11.24
CA SER A 95 -15.29 2.91 -10.42
C SER A 95 -14.93 2.97 -8.93
N TYR A 96 -14.04 2.08 -8.48
CA TYR A 96 -13.55 2.03 -7.11
C TYR A 96 -12.18 2.73 -7.00
N ASN A 97 -12.22 4.06 -6.89
CA ASN A 97 -11.02 4.86 -6.66
C ASN A 97 -10.62 4.81 -5.19
N VAL A 98 -9.67 3.93 -4.85
CA VAL A 98 -9.20 3.77 -3.47
C VAL A 98 -8.49 5.02 -2.94
N ARG A 99 -7.87 5.83 -3.80
CA ARG A 99 -7.30 7.12 -3.41
C ARG A 99 -8.38 8.06 -2.88
N ASP A 100 -9.46 8.25 -3.66
CA ASP A 100 -10.58 9.10 -3.24
C ASP A 100 -11.25 8.59 -1.95
N VAL A 101 -11.36 7.26 -1.79
CA VAL A 101 -11.87 6.64 -0.57
C VAL A 101 -10.98 7.00 0.62
N MET A 102 -9.67 6.83 0.50
CA MET A 102 -8.73 7.10 1.59
C MET A 102 -8.66 8.60 1.93
N ASP A 103 -8.57 9.46 0.91
CA ASP A 103 -8.53 10.92 1.07
C ASP A 103 -9.81 11.48 1.71
N ARG A 104 -10.96 10.82 1.50
CA ARG A 104 -12.24 11.22 2.10
C ARG A 104 -12.43 10.70 3.51
N GLU A 105 -12.03 9.46 3.78
CA GLU A 105 -12.35 8.76 5.03
C GLU A 105 -11.29 8.95 6.12
N PHE A 106 -10.05 9.28 5.77
CA PHE A 106 -8.97 9.53 6.73
C PHE A 106 -8.60 11.02 6.80
N HIS A 107 -8.31 11.52 8.00
CA HIS A 107 -7.90 12.93 8.18
C HIS A 107 -6.42 13.20 7.90
N GLN A 108 -5.73 12.22 7.31
CA GLN A 108 -4.32 12.30 6.95
C GLN A 108 -3.98 11.27 5.87
N ASP A 109 -2.86 11.54 5.19
CA ASP A 109 -2.20 10.59 4.31
C ASP A 109 -1.82 9.33 5.10
N VAL A 110 -2.40 8.20 4.70
CA VAL A 110 -2.23 6.92 5.39
C VAL A 110 -0.86 6.30 5.12
N PRO A 111 -0.37 6.15 3.86
CA PRO A 111 1.01 5.72 3.61
C PRO A 111 2.05 6.51 4.41
N ALA A 112 1.98 7.84 4.38
CA ALA A 112 2.92 8.70 5.10
C ALA A 112 2.80 8.55 6.63
N ALA A 113 1.59 8.35 7.15
CA ALA A 113 1.39 8.06 8.57
C ALA A 113 2.07 6.74 8.97
N PHE A 114 1.86 5.66 8.20
CA PHE A 114 2.50 4.38 8.48
C PHE A 114 4.03 4.47 8.46
N ASP A 115 4.58 5.20 7.49
CA ASP A 115 6.02 5.48 7.40
C ASP A 115 6.54 6.22 8.65
N ALA A 116 5.80 7.24 9.10
CA ALA A 116 6.20 8.04 10.25
C ALA A 116 6.11 7.28 11.58
N TYR A 117 5.10 6.42 11.78
CA TYR A 117 5.01 5.57 12.97
C TYR A 117 6.03 4.42 12.93
N ALA A 118 6.33 3.85 11.75
CA ALA A 118 7.37 2.83 11.60
C ALA A 118 8.74 3.34 12.07
N ALA A 119 9.04 4.63 11.89
CA ALA A 119 10.27 5.24 12.36
C ALA A 119 10.39 5.31 13.90
N LEU A 120 9.29 5.15 14.64
CA LEU A 120 9.29 5.15 16.11
C LEU A 120 9.56 3.76 16.72
N ILE A 121 9.49 2.69 15.92
CA ILE A 121 9.76 1.32 16.39
C ILE A 121 11.27 1.16 16.60
N ASP A 122 11.70 0.66 17.75
CA ASP A 122 13.12 0.59 18.10
C ASP A 122 13.91 -0.42 17.25
N HIS A 123 13.35 -1.62 17.04
CA HIS A 123 14.04 -2.69 16.32
C HIS A 123 13.80 -2.61 14.81
N GLU A 124 14.88 -2.49 14.03
CA GLU A 124 14.81 -2.34 12.57
C GLU A 124 14.07 -3.48 11.86
N SER A 125 14.26 -4.73 12.31
CA SER A 125 13.55 -5.89 11.75
C SER A 125 12.03 -5.84 11.96
N GLU A 126 11.56 -5.07 12.93
CA GLU A 126 10.14 -4.90 13.25
C GLU A 126 9.51 -3.71 12.51
N ARG A 127 10.31 -2.87 11.87
CA ARG A 127 9.83 -1.76 11.03
C ARG A 127 9.34 -2.21 9.66
N VAL A 128 9.89 -3.31 9.15
CA VAL A 128 9.71 -3.77 7.76
C VAL A 128 8.24 -3.96 7.38
N GLY A 129 7.42 -4.48 8.29
CA GLY A 129 5.99 -4.70 8.08
C GLY A 129 5.21 -3.40 7.94
N ALA A 130 5.47 -2.42 8.81
CA ALA A 130 4.82 -1.12 8.75
C ALA A 130 5.23 -0.32 7.50
N TYR A 131 6.52 -0.31 7.15
CA TYR A 131 6.99 0.25 5.88
C TYR A 131 6.41 -0.51 4.67
N GLY A 132 6.26 -1.83 4.78
CA GLY A 132 5.64 -2.67 3.76
C GLY A 132 4.17 -2.32 3.51
N VAL A 133 3.42 -2.03 4.58
CA VAL A 133 2.04 -1.51 4.47
C VAL A 133 2.04 -0.15 3.81
N ALA A 134 2.93 0.77 4.20
CA ALA A 134 3.05 2.08 3.56
C ALA A 134 3.32 1.95 2.04
N ALA A 135 4.29 1.13 1.64
CA ALA A 135 4.60 0.90 0.23
C ALA A 135 3.42 0.29 -0.55
N TYR A 136 2.71 -0.66 0.06
CA TYR A 136 1.56 -1.29 -0.57
C TYR A 136 0.39 -0.32 -0.74
N LEU A 137 0.07 0.47 0.29
CA LEU A 137 -0.99 1.47 0.22
C LEU A 137 -0.64 2.62 -0.72
N SER A 138 0.62 3.05 -0.78
CA SER A 138 1.11 4.06 -1.72
C SER A 138 0.90 3.63 -3.18
N TRP A 139 1.22 2.37 -3.49
CA TRP A 139 0.92 1.79 -4.80
C TRP A 139 -0.57 1.76 -5.12
N LEU A 140 -1.41 1.37 -4.16
CA LEU A 140 -2.87 1.35 -4.36
C LEU A 140 -3.46 2.76 -4.52
N GLN A 141 -2.95 3.75 -3.78
CA GLN A 141 -3.33 5.16 -3.93
C GLN A 141 -2.82 5.79 -5.23
N GLY A 142 -1.95 5.10 -5.96
CA GLY A 142 -1.39 5.61 -7.20
C GLY A 142 -0.58 6.87 -6.97
N ASP A 143 0.22 6.88 -5.89
CA ASP A 143 1.23 7.90 -5.67
C ASP A 143 2.23 7.94 -6.83
N ASP A 144 2.95 9.06 -6.95
CA ASP A 144 3.97 9.21 -7.98
C ASP A 144 5.14 8.23 -7.79
N ASP A 145 5.84 7.94 -8.89
CA ASP A 145 6.91 6.94 -8.93
C ASP A 145 8.03 7.22 -7.91
N ASP A 146 8.36 8.49 -7.65
CA ASP A 146 9.40 8.86 -6.68
C ASP A 146 8.95 8.56 -5.24
N THR A 147 7.70 8.89 -4.92
CA THR A 147 7.08 8.59 -3.62
C THR A 147 6.98 7.08 -3.39
N LEU A 148 6.43 6.33 -4.35
CA LEU A 148 6.33 4.88 -4.26
C LEU A 148 7.71 4.22 -4.14
N LYS A 149 8.68 4.69 -4.93
CA LYS A 149 10.06 4.21 -4.87
C LYS A 149 10.68 4.46 -3.50
N ALA A 150 10.48 5.63 -2.89
CA ALA A 150 11.01 5.93 -1.57
C ALA A 150 10.49 4.95 -0.50
N HIS A 151 9.19 4.62 -0.52
CA HIS A 151 8.65 3.61 0.38
C HIS A 151 9.23 2.21 0.12
N CYS A 152 9.33 1.79 -1.14
CA CYS A 152 9.93 0.50 -1.50
C CYS A 152 11.39 0.40 -1.05
N ASP A 153 12.19 1.46 -1.28
CA ASP A 153 13.60 1.50 -0.91
C ASP A 153 13.80 1.37 0.60
N ARG A 154 12.95 1.99 1.43
CA ARG A 154 13.01 1.84 2.89
C ARG A 154 12.78 0.39 3.33
N VAL A 155 11.82 -0.30 2.72
CA VAL A 155 11.58 -1.73 3.01
C VAL A 155 12.78 -2.57 2.59
N LEU A 156 13.25 -2.40 1.35
CA LEU A 156 14.33 -3.20 0.78
C LEU A 156 15.69 -2.94 1.43
N ALA A 157 15.89 -1.76 2.02
CA ALA A 157 17.10 -1.47 2.81
C ALA A 157 17.16 -2.29 4.11
N LEU A 158 16.01 -2.64 4.69
CA LEU A 158 15.91 -3.44 5.91
C LEU A 158 15.81 -4.94 5.62
N ASP A 159 15.00 -5.30 4.62
CA ASP A 159 14.79 -6.68 4.16
C ASP A 159 14.57 -6.71 2.63
N PRO A 160 15.63 -7.01 1.85
CA PRO A 160 15.54 -7.13 0.38
C PRO A 160 14.57 -8.20 -0.12
N ASP A 161 14.29 -9.21 0.71
CA ASP A 161 13.46 -10.36 0.35
C ASP A 161 12.00 -10.23 0.84
N PHE A 162 11.65 -9.10 1.49
CA PHE A 162 10.31 -8.87 2.01
C PHE A 162 9.25 -9.00 0.90
N LYS A 163 8.50 -10.10 0.94
CA LYS A 163 7.70 -10.59 -0.20
C LYS A 163 6.67 -9.58 -0.70
N LEU A 164 6.08 -8.80 0.19
CA LEU A 164 5.06 -7.81 -0.19
C LEU A 164 5.63 -6.77 -1.16
N VAL A 165 6.88 -6.33 -0.97
CA VAL A 165 7.52 -5.37 -1.88
C VAL A 165 8.24 -6.09 -3.02
N SER A 166 9.06 -7.10 -2.71
CA SER A 166 9.94 -7.75 -3.69
C SER A 166 9.22 -8.64 -4.70
N LYS A 167 8.03 -9.16 -4.36
CA LYS A 167 7.25 -10.06 -5.23
C LYS A 167 5.90 -9.50 -5.65
N VAL A 168 5.36 -8.51 -4.95
CA VAL A 168 4.03 -7.95 -5.25
C VAL A 168 4.17 -6.53 -5.78
N VAL A 169 4.43 -5.52 -4.93
CA VAL A 169 4.36 -4.10 -5.31
C VAL A 169 5.29 -3.77 -6.47
N GLY A 170 6.60 -4.01 -6.32
CA GLY A 170 7.59 -3.65 -7.35
C GLY A 170 7.32 -4.32 -8.70
N PRO A 171 7.14 -5.66 -8.75
CA PRO A 171 6.83 -6.35 -10.00
C PRO A 171 5.47 -6.00 -10.61
N ALA A 172 4.43 -5.73 -9.81
CA ALA A 172 3.11 -5.36 -10.31
C ALA A 172 3.16 -3.98 -11.00
N HIS A 173 3.73 -2.99 -10.31
CA HIS A 173 3.90 -1.65 -10.84
C HIS A 173 4.77 -1.64 -12.11
N ALA A 174 5.92 -2.34 -12.10
CA ALA A 174 6.80 -2.44 -13.27
C ALA A 174 6.15 -3.11 -14.50
N ARG A 175 5.10 -3.92 -14.30
CA ARG A 175 4.31 -4.53 -15.39
C ARG A 175 3.14 -3.66 -15.84
N GLY A 176 2.92 -2.51 -15.21
CA GLY A 176 1.76 -1.66 -15.45
C GLY A 176 0.46 -2.24 -14.88
N ASN A 177 0.53 -3.16 -13.92
CA ASN A 177 -0.64 -3.71 -13.24
C ASN A 177 -1.09 -2.77 -12.11
N ASP A 178 -1.18 -1.47 -12.39
CA ASP A 178 -1.65 -0.48 -11.43
C ASP A 178 -3.17 -0.58 -11.23
N PRO A 179 -3.72 -0.02 -10.13
CA PRO A 179 -5.17 0.01 -9.89
C PRO A 179 -5.98 0.50 -11.09
N ALA A 180 -7.12 -0.13 -11.37
CA ALA A 180 -7.93 0.15 -12.56
C ALA A 180 -8.30 1.63 -12.72
N TRP A 181 -8.61 2.32 -11.62
CA TRP A 181 -8.95 3.75 -11.63
C TRP A 181 -7.78 4.61 -12.14
N GLN A 182 -6.54 4.23 -11.82
CA GLN A 182 -5.33 4.95 -12.24
C GLN A 182 -5.07 4.73 -13.72
N LEU A 183 -5.28 3.51 -14.21
CA LEU A 183 -5.18 3.18 -15.64
C LEU A 183 -6.23 3.94 -16.47
N GLU A 184 -7.47 4.04 -15.98
CA GLU A 184 -8.52 4.82 -16.64
C GLU A 184 -8.19 6.33 -16.66
N ALA A 185 -7.70 6.88 -15.54
CA ALA A 185 -7.28 8.28 -15.47
C ALA A 185 -6.14 8.60 -16.46
N ARG A 186 -5.15 7.71 -16.59
CA ARG A 186 -4.08 7.84 -17.59
C ARG A 186 -4.61 7.77 -19.01
N GLY A 187 -5.50 6.80 -19.32
CA GLY A 187 -6.12 6.66 -20.64
C GLY A 187 -6.97 7.87 -21.04
N LEU A 188 -7.68 8.48 -20.08
CA LEU A 188 -8.40 9.73 -20.30
C LEU A 188 -7.43 10.91 -20.53
N GLY A 189 -6.32 10.99 -19.78
CA GLY A 189 -5.28 12.00 -19.98
C GLY A 189 -4.61 11.92 -21.35
N ASP A 190 -4.35 10.72 -21.86
CA ASP A 190 -3.79 10.49 -23.18
C ASP A 190 -4.79 10.87 -24.29
N ALA A 191 -6.07 10.55 -24.13
CA ALA A 191 -7.12 10.93 -25.06
C ALA A 191 -7.34 12.46 -25.11
N VAL A 192 -7.25 13.15 -23.97
CA VAL A 192 -7.33 14.61 -23.90
C VAL A 192 -6.08 15.26 -24.51
N SER A 193 -4.89 14.68 -24.32
CA SER A 193 -3.64 15.13 -24.94
C SER A 193 -3.66 14.99 -26.48
N LEU A 194 -4.35 13.98 -27.01
CA LEU A 194 -4.59 13.82 -28.46
C LEU A 194 -5.68 14.78 -29.01
N GLY A 195 -6.52 15.36 -28.14
CA GLY A 195 -7.53 16.37 -28.50
C GLY A 195 -7.03 17.82 -28.39
N GLY A 196 -5.91 18.06 -27.71
CA GLY A 196 -5.23 19.34 -27.59
C GLY A 196 -3.95 19.38 -28.44
N SER A 197 -4.09 19.77 -29.70
CA SER A 197 -3.02 19.78 -30.72
C SER A 197 -1.68 20.35 -30.23
N GLY A 198 -0.63 19.51 -30.29
CA GLY A 198 0.78 19.88 -30.12
C GLY A 198 1.69 18.67 -30.25
N ALA A 199 2.00 18.27 -31.47
CA ALA A 199 2.92 17.16 -31.75
C ALA A 199 4.27 17.38 -31.08
N MET A 200 4.61 16.53 -30.11
CA MET A 200 5.96 16.39 -29.58
C MET A 200 6.61 15.20 -30.30
N ASP A 201 7.44 15.50 -31.30
CA ASP A 201 8.24 14.51 -32.04
C ASP A 201 9.27 13.88 -31.09
N TYR A 202 9.15 12.58 -30.84
CA TYR A 202 10.27 11.77 -30.36
C TYR A 202 11.03 11.22 -31.57
N PRO A 203 12.36 11.38 -31.64
CA PRO A 203 13.14 10.85 -32.75
C PRO A 203 13.11 9.32 -32.73
N SER A 204 12.35 8.74 -33.66
CA SER A 204 12.38 7.31 -33.95
C SER A 204 13.75 6.96 -34.51
N ALA A 205 14.42 6.00 -33.87
CA ALA A 205 15.68 5.46 -34.32
C ALA A 205 15.55 5.00 -35.77
N SER A 206 16.29 5.69 -36.64
CA SER A 206 16.37 5.42 -38.07
C SER A 206 16.74 3.96 -38.33
N SER A 207 15.77 3.22 -38.86
CA SER A 207 15.99 1.98 -39.60
C SER A 207 16.93 2.29 -40.77
N ARG A 208 18.18 1.84 -40.67
CA ARG A 208 19.13 1.84 -41.80
C ARG A 208 18.63 0.87 -42.87
N ASP A 209 17.95 1.47 -43.84
CA ASP A 209 18.26 1.40 -45.27
C ASP A 209 18.61 0.02 -45.83
N SER A 210 17.64 -0.58 -46.52
CA SER A 210 17.91 -1.61 -47.52
C SER A 210 16.81 -1.60 -48.59
N ARG A 211 17.05 -0.80 -49.65
CA ARG A 211 16.64 -0.97 -51.07
C ARG A 211 16.82 0.39 -51.77
N GLY A 212 17.56 0.55 -52.87
CA GLY A 212 18.15 -0.39 -53.81
C GLY A 212 18.60 0.36 -55.08
N ARG A 213 18.76 -0.38 -56.18
CA ARG A 213 19.22 0.01 -57.55
C ARG A 213 20.74 0.06 -57.67
N GLY A 214 21.41 -0.61 -58.61
CA GLY A 214 20.99 -1.13 -59.91
C GLY A 214 21.74 -0.38 -61.02
N GLN A 215 22.65 -1.12 -61.69
CA GLN A 215 23.26 -0.91 -63.01
C GLN A 215 24.62 -0.19 -63.20
N ALA A 216 25.37 -0.82 -64.11
CA ALA A 216 26.36 -0.30 -65.09
C ALA A 216 27.84 -0.21 -64.66
N LEU A 217 28.62 -1.28 -64.92
CA LEU A 217 29.46 -1.49 -66.12
C LEU A 217 30.24 -2.81 -65.97
#